data_AF-A0A968RLL5-F1
#
_entry.id   AF-A0A968RLL5-F1
#
_cell.length_a   1.000
_cell.length_b   1.000
_cell.length_c   1.000
_cell.angle_alpha   90.00
_cell.angle_beta   90.00
_cell.angle_gamma   90.00
#
_symmetry.space_group_name_H-M   'P 1'
#
loop_
_entity.id
_entity.type
_entity.pdbx_description
1 polymer ?
#
loop_
_entity_poly.entity_id
_entity_poly.type
_entity_poly.pdbx_seq_one_letter_code
_entity_poly.pdbx_strand_id
1 'polypeptide(L)'
;MIGEKWQKLLLLKSKFLLTSGLATAVDIGLYLLLLHQWGLQPVVAQSIAFPIAVLLNYLLQKWFIFEGNRKQHTIFILAMAVSGLGYFLSLLLVYGLNQVAVFQEHQLLLKVTEKGILFFYNFYLKRFAFEKKLV
;
A
#
# COMPACT_ATOMS: atom_id res chain seq x y z
N MET A 1 7.45 -31.86 12.68
CA MET A 1 6.57 -30.89 13.39
C MET A 1 7.07 -29.44 13.40
N ILE A 2 8.39 -29.15 13.47
CA ILE A 2 8.88 -27.74 13.38
C ILE A 2 8.93 -27.23 11.92
N GLY A 3 9.32 -28.08 10.96
CA GLY A 3 9.46 -27.70 9.55
C GLY A 3 8.16 -27.24 8.87
N GLU A 4 7.04 -27.94 9.09
CA GLU A 4 5.74 -27.57 8.49
C GLU A 4 5.22 -26.20 8.94
N LYS A 5 5.50 -25.80 10.20
CA LYS A 5 5.09 -24.50 10.73
C LYS A 5 5.84 -23.36 10.03
N TRP A 6 7.15 -23.54 9.80
CA TRP A 6 7.96 -22.58 9.05
C TRP A 6 7.55 -22.48 7.59
N GLN A 7 7.26 -23.60 6.94
CA GLN A 7 6.76 -23.62 5.57
C GLN A 7 5.43 -22.87 5.42
N LYS A 8 4.48 -23.09 6.32
CA LYS A 8 3.21 -22.34 6.33
C LYS A 8 3.43 -20.85 6.52
N LEU A 9 4.29 -20.44 7.46
CA LEU A 9 4.60 -19.02 7.70
C LEU A 9 5.27 -18.35 6.50
N LEU A 10 6.24 -19.02 5.87
CA LEU A 10 6.91 -18.52 4.67
C LEU A 10 5.92 -18.39 3.50
N LEU A 11 5.08 -19.39 3.28
CA LEU A 11 4.05 -19.36 2.23
C LEU A 11 3.06 -18.21 2.43
N LEU A 12 2.60 -17.97 3.67
CA LEU A 12 1.74 -16.85 4.04
C LEU A 12 2.41 -15.49 3.77
N LYS A 13 3.67 -15.32 4.16
CA LYS A 13 4.44 -14.09 3.91
C LYS A 13 4.64 -13.85 2.41
N SER A 14 4.96 -14.89 1.64
CA SER A 14 5.13 -14.78 0.19
C SER A 14 3.82 -14.41 -0.51
N LYS A 15 2.69 -15.06 -0.15
CA LYS A 15 1.37 -14.67 -0.67
C LYS A 15 1.04 -13.22 -0.35
N PHE A 16 1.31 -12.76 0.87
CA PHE A 16 1.10 -11.38 1.28
C PHE A 16 1.96 -10.39 0.49
N LEU A 17 3.24 -10.74 0.25
CA LEU A 17 4.16 -9.91 -0.53
C LEU A 17 3.70 -9.82 -1.99
N LEU A 18 3.26 -10.93 -2.57
CA LEU A 18 2.76 -10.98 -3.95
C LEU A 18 1.48 -10.15 -4.12
N THR A 19 0.49 -10.30 -3.23
CA THR A 19 -0.77 -9.54 -3.33
C THR A 19 -0.54 -8.03 -3.11
N SER A 20 0.33 -7.67 -2.17
CA SER A 20 0.71 -6.28 -1.94
C SER A 20 1.52 -5.70 -3.10
N GLY A 21 2.40 -6.50 -3.72
CA GLY A 21 3.17 -6.13 -4.90
C GLY A 21 2.27 -5.86 -6.10
N LEU A 22 1.29 -6.73 -6.34
CA LEU A 22 0.29 -6.55 -7.40
C LEU A 22 -0.54 -5.27 -7.18
N ALA A 23 -1.01 -5.03 -5.96
CA ALA A 23 -1.73 -3.81 -5.63
C ALA A 23 -0.88 -2.55 -5.85
N THR A 24 0.40 -2.60 -5.51
CA THR A 24 1.34 -1.49 -5.73
C THR A 24 1.58 -1.25 -7.22
N ALA A 25 1.72 -2.32 -8.01
CA ALA A 25 1.85 -2.20 -9.46
C ALA A 25 0.60 -1.57 -10.08
N VAL A 26 -0.60 -1.97 -9.62
CA VAL A 26 -1.86 -1.37 -10.06
C VAL A 26 -1.96 0.10 -9.64
N ASP A 27 -1.54 0.47 -8.43
CA ASP A 27 -1.50 1.87 -8.01
C ASP A 27 -0.63 2.73 -8.93
N ILE A 28 0.59 2.28 -9.21
CA ILE A 28 1.52 3.01 -10.08
C ILE A 28 0.98 3.06 -11.50
N GLY A 29 0.53 1.92 -12.04
CA GLY A 29 0.01 1.83 -13.39
C GLY A 29 -1.22 2.71 -13.60
N LEU A 30 -2.18 2.65 -12.68
CA LEU A 30 -3.41 3.45 -12.75
C LEU A 30 -3.12 4.93 -12.60
N TYR A 31 -2.21 5.32 -11.70
CA TYR A 31 -1.78 6.70 -11.56
C TYR A 31 -1.15 7.24 -12.86
N LEU A 32 -0.22 6.50 -13.46
CA LEU A 32 0.43 6.92 -14.70
C LEU A 32 -0.56 6.97 -15.87
N LEU A 33 -1.51 6.04 -15.91
CA LEU A 33 -2.58 6.04 -16.91
C LEU A 33 -3.47 7.28 -16.73
N LEU A 34 -3.88 7.59 -15.50
CA LEU A 34 -4.67 8.79 -15.18
C LEU A 34 -3.97 10.10 -15.54
N LEU A 35 -2.66 10.15 -15.32
CA LEU A 35 -1.85 11.32 -15.60
C LEU A 35 -1.60 11.50 -17.10
N HIS A 36 -1.16 10.46 -17.81
CA HIS A 36 -0.77 10.58 -19.21
C HIS A 36 -1.94 10.49 -20.19
N GLN A 37 -2.93 9.62 -19.94
CA GLN A 37 -4.03 9.38 -20.88
C GLN A 37 -5.19 10.37 -20.70
N TRP A 38 -5.45 10.79 -19.46
CA TRP A 38 -6.55 11.70 -19.12
C TRP A 38 -6.07 13.09 -18.68
N GLY A 39 -4.76 13.34 -18.60
CA GLY A 39 -4.21 14.66 -18.27
C GLY A 39 -4.56 15.13 -16.85
N LEU A 40 -4.90 14.19 -15.95
CA LEU A 40 -5.29 14.57 -14.60
C LEU A 40 -4.10 15.10 -13.81
N GLN A 41 -4.37 16.06 -12.93
CA GLN A 41 -3.36 16.56 -12.01
C GLN A 41 -2.85 15.43 -11.10
N PRO A 42 -1.55 15.40 -10.74
CA PRO A 42 -0.94 14.35 -9.92
C PRO A 42 -1.74 13.99 -8.66
N VAL A 43 -2.21 14.99 -7.91
CA VAL A 43 -2.99 14.77 -6.68
C VAL A 43 -4.34 14.12 -6.99
N VAL A 44 -5.01 14.52 -8.07
CA VAL A 44 -6.29 13.95 -8.50
C VAL A 44 -6.10 12.51 -8.97
N ALA A 45 -5.08 12.25 -9.78
CA ALA A 45 -4.71 10.90 -10.20
C ALA A 45 -4.44 10.01 -8.97
N GLN A 46 -3.73 10.54 -7.97
CA GLN A 46 -3.46 9.82 -6.73
C GLN A 46 -4.69 9.54 -5.90
N SER A 47 -5.62 10.49 -5.85
CA SER A 47 -6.88 10.37 -5.12
C SER A 47 -7.73 9.19 -5.60
N ILE A 48 -7.60 8.83 -6.88
CA ILE A 48 -8.32 7.73 -7.53
C ILE A 48 -7.51 6.43 -7.45
N ALA A 49 -6.20 6.49 -7.74
CA ALA A 49 -5.36 5.31 -7.82
C ALA A 49 -5.20 4.59 -6.47
N PHE A 50 -4.97 5.35 -5.39
CA PHE A 50 -4.68 4.78 -4.08
C PHE A 50 -5.84 3.97 -3.48
N PRO A 51 -7.09 4.47 -3.45
CA PRO A 51 -8.21 3.69 -2.93
C PRO A 51 -8.45 2.41 -3.73
N ILE A 52 -8.34 2.47 -5.06
CA ILE A 52 -8.50 1.29 -5.93
C ILE A 52 -7.44 0.23 -5.60
N ALA A 53 -6.19 0.63 -5.43
CA ALA A 53 -5.11 -0.27 -5.05
C ALA A 53 -5.29 -0.88 -3.66
N VAL A 54 -5.73 -0.10 -2.67
CA VAL A 54 -6.03 -0.61 -1.31
C VAL A 54 -7.17 -1.61 -1.35
N LEU A 55 -8.25 -1.32 -2.09
CA LEU A 55 -9.38 -2.23 -2.26
C LEU A 55 -8.95 -3.53 -2.96
N LEU A 56 -8.16 -3.44 -4.03
CA LEU A 56 -7.63 -4.60 -4.71
C LEU A 56 -6.75 -5.44 -3.78
N ASN A 57 -5.85 -4.81 -3.02
CA ASN A 57 -5.01 -5.50 -2.05
C ASN A 57 -5.86 -6.27 -1.04
N TYR A 58 -6.92 -5.65 -0.54
CA TYR A 58 -7.85 -6.32 0.36
C TYR A 58 -8.54 -7.51 -0.28
N LEU A 59 -9.12 -7.36 -1.49
CA LEU A 59 -9.81 -8.44 -2.18
C LEU A 59 -8.88 -9.63 -2.42
N LEU A 60 -7.64 -9.36 -2.86
CA LEU A 60 -6.63 -10.39 -3.07
C LEU A 60 -6.26 -11.09 -1.74
N GLN A 61 -6.02 -10.34 -0.67
CA GLN A 61 -5.71 -10.96 0.63
C GLN A 61 -6.91 -11.75 1.18
N LYS A 62 -8.13 -11.26 0.98
CA LYS A 62 -9.36 -11.96 1.36
C LYS A 62 -9.52 -13.28 0.64
N TRP A 63 -9.25 -13.34 -0.65
CA TRP A 63 -9.38 -14.56 -1.44
C TRP A 63 -8.22 -15.54 -1.25
N PHE A 64 -6.98 -15.06 -1.17
CA PHE A 64 -5.79 -15.94 -1.17
C PHE A 64 -5.22 -16.27 0.22
N ILE A 65 -5.56 -15.48 1.26
CA ILE A 65 -4.91 -15.53 2.57
C ILE A 65 -5.91 -15.77 3.71
N PHE A 66 -7.09 -15.15 3.67
CA PHE A 66 -8.04 -15.20 4.78
C PHE A 66 -9.07 -16.33 4.66
N GLU A 67 -8.67 -17.54 5.04
CA GLU A 67 -9.59 -18.63 5.37
C GLU A 67 -10.09 -18.49 6.82
N GLY A 68 -11.30 -17.93 7.00
CA GLY A 68 -12.22 -18.28 8.08
C GLY A 68 -11.87 -17.95 9.55
N ASN A 69 -11.02 -16.97 9.87
CA ASN A 69 -10.68 -16.66 11.28
C ASN A 69 -11.32 -15.35 11.79
N ARG A 70 -12.23 -15.44 12.79
CA ARG A 70 -12.91 -14.30 13.44
C ARG A 70 -11.96 -13.21 13.99
N LYS A 71 -10.72 -13.56 14.39
CA LYS A 71 -9.69 -12.60 14.85
C LYS A 71 -9.06 -11.77 13.71
N GLN A 72 -9.19 -12.19 12.45
CA GLN A 72 -8.64 -11.45 11.31
C GLN A 72 -9.42 -10.17 10.99
N HIS A 73 -10.72 -10.10 11.33
CA HIS A 73 -11.54 -8.91 11.08
C HIS A 73 -11.03 -7.67 11.84
N THR A 74 -10.61 -7.80 13.10
CA THR A 74 -10.07 -6.66 13.88
C THR A 74 -8.74 -6.17 13.32
N ILE A 75 -7.85 -7.10 12.96
CA ILE A 75 -6.55 -6.80 12.33
C ILE A 75 -6.78 -6.11 10.98
N PHE A 76 -7.81 -6.53 10.25
CA PHE A 76 -8.20 -5.96 8.98
C PHE A 76 -8.76 -4.53 9.12
N ILE A 77 -9.69 -4.30 10.05
CA ILE A 77 -10.23 -2.94 10.31
C ILE A 77 -9.10 -1.98 10.69
N LEU A 78 -8.16 -2.43 11.53
CA LEU A 78 -6.99 -1.64 11.89
C LEU A 78 -6.09 -1.37 10.68
N ALA A 79 -5.88 -2.35 9.80
CA ALA A 79 -5.13 -2.15 8.56
C ALA A 79 -5.82 -1.16 7.61
N MET A 80 -7.16 -1.18 7.52
CA MET A 80 -7.94 -0.20 6.74
C MET A 80 -7.85 1.20 7.33
N ALA A 81 -7.90 1.34 8.66
CA ALA A 81 -7.73 2.62 9.34
C ALA A 81 -6.33 3.21 9.10
N VAL A 82 -5.27 2.39 9.24
CA VAL A 82 -3.89 2.80 8.93
C VAL A 82 -3.75 3.20 7.46
N SER A 83 -4.41 2.48 6.55
CA SER A 83 -4.41 2.80 5.11
C SER A 83 -5.16 4.11 4.83
N GLY A 84 -6.23 4.41 5.57
CA GLY A 84 -6.95 5.69 5.48
C GLY A 84 -6.07 6.88 5.89
N LEU A 85 -5.29 6.76 6.98
CA LEU A 85 -4.29 7.77 7.32
C LEU A 85 -3.16 7.83 6.28
N GLY A 86 -2.75 6.67 5.76
CA GLY A 86 -1.79 6.55 4.66
C GLY A 86 -2.25 7.23 3.38
N TYR A 87 -3.56 7.29 3.12
CA TYR A 87 -4.13 8.00 1.97
C TYR A 87 -3.87 9.51 2.06
N PHE A 88 -4.17 10.13 3.21
CA PHE A 88 -3.88 11.56 3.40
C PHE A 88 -2.39 11.86 3.30
N LEU A 89 -1.55 11.01 3.90
CA LEU A 89 -0.10 11.13 3.75
C LEU A 89 0.33 10.99 2.29
N SER A 90 -0.24 10.04 1.53
CA SER A 90 0.03 9.86 0.11
C SER A 90 -0.28 11.12 -0.69
N LEU A 91 -1.45 11.74 -0.46
CA LEU A 91 -1.82 12.99 -1.13
C LEU A 91 -0.86 14.12 -0.79
N LEU A 92 -0.48 14.28 0.48
CA LEU A 92 0.48 15.30 0.92
C LEU A 92 1.87 15.07 0.30
N LEU A 93 2.32 13.82 0.22
CA LEU A 93 3.58 13.47 -0.41
C LEU A 93 3.55 13.75 -1.91
N VAL A 94 2.51 13.32 -2.61
CA VAL A 94 2.38 13.61 -4.06
C VAL A 94 2.32 15.12 -4.29
N TYR A 95 1.55 15.87 -3.51
CA TYR A 95 1.48 17.32 -3.61
C TYR A 95 2.85 17.97 -3.37
N GLY A 96 3.53 17.62 -2.27
CA GLY A 96 4.82 18.20 -1.90
C GLY A 96 5.96 17.83 -2.85
N LEU A 97 6.05 16.56 -3.25
CA LEU A 97 7.05 16.09 -4.22
C LEU A 97 6.83 16.74 -5.59
N ASN A 98 5.58 16.94 -6.01
CA ASN A 98 5.28 17.59 -7.28
C ASN A 98 5.66 19.09 -7.34
N GLN A 99 6.08 19.70 -6.22
CA GLN A 99 6.63 21.07 -6.24
C GLN A 99 8.11 21.13 -6.65
N VAL A 100 8.78 19.99 -6.74
CA VAL A 100 10.18 19.90 -7.16
C VAL A 100 10.25 19.59 -8.64
N ALA A 101 11.00 20.39 -9.42
CA ALA A 101 11.08 20.28 -10.87
C ALA A 101 11.43 18.86 -11.37
N VAL A 102 12.39 18.20 -10.71
CA VAL A 102 12.82 16.82 -11.05
C VAL A 102 11.64 15.84 -11.01
N PHE A 103 10.74 16.00 -10.05
CA PHE A 103 9.58 15.11 -9.89
C PHE A 103 8.43 15.49 -10.85
N GLN A 104 8.34 16.75 -11.27
CA GLN A 104 7.38 17.16 -12.30
C GLN A 104 7.71 16.49 -13.64
N GLU A 105 8.98 16.51 -14.04
CA GLU A 105 9.47 15.90 -15.28
C GLU A 105 9.42 14.36 -15.23
N HIS A 106 9.60 13.78 -14.03
CA HIS A 106 9.66 12.33 -13.84
C HIS A 106 8.64 11.83 -12.80
N GLN A 107 7.37 11.78 -13.20
CA GLN A 107 6.25 11.33 -12.36
C GLN A 107 6.40 9.87 -11.85
N LEU A 108 7.12 9.02 -12.59
CA LEU A 108 7.46 7.68 -12.10
C LEU A 108 8.43 7.73 -10.90
N LEU A 109 9.42 8.63 -10.92
CA LEU A 109 10.35 8.81 -9.80
C LEU A 109 9.61 9.37 -8.58
N LEU A 110 8.68 10.32 -8.80
CA LEU A 110 7.77 10.81 -7.75
C LEU A 110 7.04 9.63 -7.10
N LYS A 111 6.48 8.75 -7.93
CA LYS A 111 5.73 7.59 -7.46
C LYS A 111 6.54 6.58 -6.69
N VAL A 112 7.72 6.20 -7.18
CA VAL A 112 8.60 5.27 -6.47
C VAL A 112 9.03 5.87 -5.13
N THR A 113 9.32 7.17 -5.09
CA THR A 113 9.68 7.88 -3.86
C THR A 113 8.52 7.92 -2.86
N GLU A 114 7.32 8.26 -3.32
CA GLU A 114 6.09 8.23 -2.52
C GLU A 114 5.87 6.85 -1.88
N LYS A 115 5.97 5.78 -2.67
CA LYS A 115 5.84 4.41 -2.15
C LYS A 115 6.94 4.00 -1.19
N GLY A 116 8.18 4.44 -1.43
CA GLY A 116 9.27 4.26 -0.49
C GLY A 116 8.96 4.85 0.87
N ILE A 117 8.52 6.11 0.92
CA ILE A 117 8.17 6.81 2.17
C ILE A 117 6.95 6.14 2.84
N LEU A 118 5.91 5.82 2.06
CA LEU A 118 4.70 5.18 2.59
C LEU A 118 4.96 3.76 3.11
N PHE A 119 5.93 3.05 2.54
CA PHE A 119 6.37 1.77 3.07
C PHE A 119 6.93 1.92 4.49
N PHE A 120 7.81 2.90 4.72
CA PHE A 120 8.34 3.17 6.06
C PHE A 120 7.23 3.60 7.04
N TYR A 121 6.34 4.51 6.62
CA TYR A 121 5.17 4.90 7.41
C TYR A 121 4.35 3.67 7.85
N ASN A 122 4.01 2.80 6.89
CA ASN A 122 3.27 1.58 7.17
C ASN A 122 4.05 0.62 8.07
N PHE A 123 5.36 0.51 7.90
CA PHE A 123 6.22 -0.34 8.72
C PHE A 123 6.20 0.11 10.19
N TYR A 124 6.45 1.41 10.45
CA TYR A 124 6.49 1.94 11.82
C TYR A 124 5.11 1.91 12.49
N LEU A 125 4.05 2.28 11.79
CA LEU A 125 2.70 2.27 12.38
C LEU A 125 2.15 0.88 12.61
N LYS A 126 2.34 -0.06 11.68
CA LYS A 126 1.93 -1.45 11.91
C LYS A 126 2.73 -2.05 13.05
N ARG A 127 4.03 -1.77 13.15
CA ARG A 127 4.84 -2.23 14.28
C ARG A 127 4.33 -1.66 15.61
N PHE A 128 4.02 -0.37 15.68
CA PHE A 128 3.43 0.23 16.87
C PHE A 128 2.06 -0.36 17.23
N ALA A 129 1.17 -0.45 16.24
CA ALA A 129 -0.21 -0.87 16.44
C ALA A 129 -0.35 -2.37 16.78
N PHE A 130 0.54 -3.22 16.26
CA PHE A 130 0.47 -4.67 16.47
C PHE A 130 1.41 -5.17 17.58
N GLU A 131 2.57 -4.55 17.79
CA GLU A 131 3.58 -5.06 18.74
C GLU A 131 3.68 -4.25 20.04
N LYS A 132 3.01 -3.08 20.16
CA LYS A 132 3.07 -2.18 21.33
C LYS A 132 4.50 -1.88 21.84
N LYS A 133 5.52 -2.00 20.98
CA LYS A 133 6.91 -1.69 21.31
C LYS A 133 7.46 -0.68 20.31
N LEU A 134 7.79 0.50 20.81
CA LEU A 134 8.72 1.44 20.18
C LEU A 134 10.06 1.19 20.86
N VAL A 135 11.07 0.79 20.09
CA VAL A 135 12.38 0.21 20.49
C VAL A 135 12.36 -1.32 20.51
#